data_AF-A0A1Q8V5A3-F1
#
_entry.id   AF-A0A1Q8V5A3-F1
#
_cell.length_a   1.000
_cell.length_b   1.000
_cell.length_c   1.000
_cell.angle_alpha   90.00
_cell.angle_beta   90.00
_cell.angle_gamma   90.00
#
_symmetry.space_group_name_H-M   'P 1'
#
loop_
_entity.id
_entity.type
_entity.pdbx_description
1 polymer ?
#
loop_
_entity_poly.entity_id
_entity_poly.type
_entity_poly.pdbx_seq_one_letter_code
_entity_poly.pdbx_strand_id
1 'polypeptide(L)'
;MSTPVSTGGPAATMAAQPTSPTQHLTQPPTQPAAPLELPVSALRSARTTLALELGKLRRKRYWLIAASATAVCLAWSSLLIIHRASGPAEARHATLALNEFIQIIAFLMPIITAVLASRIVTVDTEERMGQLMTALGQSPLTRYRGKLVIVILTILCMEASIFALLSVLAGSIGLTVTDSYWRTLPPALVVVACSTLAISAVQLTLSTCFDKQGIGLGVAAIGGLIAESLPYAYLGKFSWLLPWGIVPAATPIDTVASYKSMREGGDMTLVSQPWTLAALAALVAVGWTVAAHLVIVHQENHR
;
A
#
# COMPACT_ATOMS: atom_id res chain seq x y z
N MET A 1 -12.64 71.93 46.38
CA MET A 1 -13.07 72.49 45.08
C MET A 1 -11.83 73.05 44.40
N SER A 2 -11.65 72.68 43.13
CA SER A 2 -10.76 73.31 42.14
C SER A 2 -9.24 73.01 42.21
N THR A 3 -8.83 71.99 41.46
CA THR A 3 -7.58 71.99 40.66
C THR A 3 -7.76 72.95 39.46
N PRO A 4 -6.77 73.31 38.60
CA PRO A 4 -5.54 72.56 38.28
C PRO A 4 -4.28 73.39 37.85
N VAL A 5 -3.28 72.62 37.39
CA VAL A 5 -2.22 72.91 36.40
C VAL A 5 -0.83 73.30 36.94
N SER A 6 0.05 72.34 36.71
CA SER A 6 1.48 72.26 36.96
C SER A 6 2.26 72.74 35.74
N THR A 7 3.33 73.52 35.94
CA THR A 7 4.42 73.70 34.97
C THR A 7 5.76 73.87 35.69
N GLY A 8 6.70 72.99 35.36
CA GLY A 8 8.13 73.29 35.21
C GLY A 8 8.96 73.65 36.45
N GLY A 9 9.61 72.65 37.05
CA GLY A 9 10.76 72.83 37.93
C GLY A 9 11.79 71.71 37.72
N PRO A 10 13.09 72.01 37.50
CA PRO A 10 14.13 71.01 37.30
C PRO A 10 14.82 70.66 38.62
N ALA A 11 15.05 69.37 38.91
CA ALA A 11 16.02 68.95 39.91
C ALA A 11 16.46 67.50 39.70
N ALA A 12 17.78 67.35 39.58
CA ALA A 12 18.66 66.33 40.17
C ALA A 12 18.25 64.84 40.14
N THR A 13 19.20 63.97 39.75
CA THR A 13 19.94 63.09 40.69
C THR A 13 20.55 61.88 39.97
N MET A 14 21.88 61.84 40.03
CA MET A 14 22.80 60.70 40.21
C MET A 14 22.73 59.40 39.37
N ALA A 15 23.96 59.06 38.94
CA ALA A 15 24.63 57.76 39.06
C ALA A 15 24.64 56.78 37.87
N ALA A 16 25.86 56.26 37.69
CA ALA A 16 26.26 54.98 37.09
C ALA A 16 26.59 54.93 35.59
N GLN A 17 27.90 54.95 35.29
CA GLN A 17 28.55 54.12 34.24
C GLN A 17 28.19 52.63 34.42
N PRO A 18 28.40 51.71 33.44
CA PRO A 18 29.18 51.85 32.19
C PRO A 18 28.45 51.29 30.93
N THR A 19 28.86 51.69 29.72
CA THR A 19 28.52 50.94 28.50
C THR A 19 29.73 50.71 27.60
N SER A 20 29.77 49.47 27.12
CA SER A 20 30.74 48.77 26.28
C SER A 20 30.94 49.38 24.90
N PRO A 21 32.14 49.26 24.29
CA PRO A 21 32.31 49.53 22.87
C PRO A 21 31.93 48.30 22.03
N THR A 22 31.16 48.60 21.00
CA THR A 22 30.77 47.78 19.86
C THR A 22 31.99 47.15 19.18
N GLN A 23 31.99 45.83 18.98
CA GLN A 23 32.85 45.18 17.98
C GLN A 23 32.01 44.40 16.97
N HIS A 24 31.98 44.98 15.77
CA HIS A 24 31.89 44.38 14.45
C HIS A 24 30.97 43.16 14.21
N LEU A 25 29.94 43.43 13.39
CA LEU A 25 29.23 42.45 12.59
C LEU A 25 30.21 41.45 11.94
N THR A 26 30.07 40.18 12.29
CA THR A 26 30.51 39.07 11.43
C THR A 26 29.31 38.18 11.18
N GLN A 27 28.72 38.36 10.00
CA GLN A 27 27.63 37.56 9.46
C GLN A 27 28.17 36.15 9.17
N PRO A 28 27.55 35.06 9.64
CA PRO A 28 27.99 33.72 9.27
C PRO A 28 27.57 33.42 7.81
N PRO A 29 28.40 32.72 7.02
CA PRO A 29 28.06 32.40 5.65
C PRO A 29 26.90 31.41 5.60
N THR A 30 25.96 31.68 4.70
CA THR A 30 24.86 30.78 4.34
C THR A 30 25.46 29.46 3.84
N GLN A 31 25.41 28.41 4.66
CA GLN A 31 25.81 27.07 4.23
C GLN A 31 24.85 26.61 3.12
N PRO A 32 25.35 26.04 2.01
CA PRO A 32 24.50 25.43 1.01
C PRO A 32 23.80 24.22 1.59
N ALA A 33 22.52 24.04 1.25
CA ALA A 33 21.68 22.93 1.69
C ALA A 33 22.41 21.59 1.46
N ALA A 34 22.68 20.88 2.56
CA ALA A 34 23.30 19.57 2.52
C ALA A 34 22.44 18.61 1.66
N PRO A 35 23.08 17.74 0.85
CA PRO A 35 22.37 16.75 0.08
C PRO A 35 21.60 15.80 1.00
N LEU A 36 20.42 15.37 0.57
CA LEU A 36 19.51 14.45 1.26
C LEU A 36 20.15 13.05 1.39
N GLU A 37 21.16 12.91 2.24
CA GLU A 37 21.75 11.63 2.64
C GLU A 37 20.73 10.89 3.52
N LEU A 38 19.91 10.02 2.93
CA LEU A 38 19.04 9.10 3.68
C LEU A 38 19.93 8.26 4.60
N PRO A 39 19.88 8.46 5.93
CA PRO A 39 21.00 8.03 6.75
C PRO A 39 20.89 6.55 7.04
N VAL A 40 22.00 5.82 6.89
CA VAL A 40 22.14 4.38 7.21
C VAL A 40 21.61 4.05 8.62
N SER A 41 21.61 5.03 9.53
CA SER A 41 20.99 4.95 10.86
C SER A 41 19.46 4.76 10.83
N ALA A 42 18.74 5.45 9.95
CA ALA A 42 17.30 5.31 9.78
C ALA A 42 16.94 3.91 9.25
N LEU A 43 17.72 3.40 8.28
CA LEU A 43 17.55 2.05 7.77
C LEU A 43 17.83 0.99 8.85
N ARG A 44 18.87 1.20 9.68
CA ARG A 44 19.19 0.31 10.81
C ARG A 44 18.06 0.32 11.85
N SER A 45 17.52 1.50 12.18
CA SER A 45 16.39 1.65 13.11
C SER A 45 15.10 1.04 12.56
N ALA A 46 14.86 1.14 11.24
CA ALA A 46 13.73 0.48 10.59
C ALA A 46 13.88 -1.04 10.61
N ARG A 47 15.09 -1.57 10.38
CA ARG A 47 15.39 -3.01 10.45
C ARG A 47 15.21 -3.56 11.85
N THR A 48 15.69 -2.87 12.89
CA THR A 48 15.49 -3.32 14.28
C THR A 48 14.02 -3.32 14.65
N THR A 49 13.28 -2.28 14.25
CA THR A 49 11.81 -2.23 14.41
C THR A 49 11.13 -3.42 13.73
N LEU A 50 11.50 -3.68 12.47
CA LEU A 50 10.91 -4.78 11.69
C LEU A 50 11.24 -6.14 12.32
N ALA A 51 12.47 -6.34 12.81
CA ALA A 51 12.87 -7.56 13.48
C ALA A 51 12.06 -7.79 14.77
N LEU A 52 11.79 -6.73 15.53
CA LEU A 52 10.94 -6.80 16.72
C LEU A 52 9.49 -7.15 16.38
N GLU A 53 8.90 -6.49 15.39
CA GLU A 53 7.54 -6.80 14.92
C GLU A 53 7.43 -8.24 14.37
N LEU A 54 8.43 -8.68 13.60
CA LEU A 54 8.51 -10.04 13.07
C LEU A 54 8.64 -11.08 14.20
N GLY A 55 9.41 -10.75 15.24
CA GLY A 55 9.55 -11.57 16.44
C GLY A 55 8.23 -11.81 17.17
N LYS A 56 7.36 -10.78 17.28
CA LYS A 56 6.02 -10.92 17.86
C LYS A 56 5.13 -11.85 17.03
N LEU A 57 5.19 -11.69 15.71
CA LEU A 57 4.35 -12.43 14.77
C LEU A 57 4.78 -13.90 14.68
N ARG A 58 6.08 -14.19 14.81
CA ARG A 58 6.64 -15.55 14.70
C ARG A 58 6.04 -16.56 15.69
N ARG A 59 5.61 -16.12 16.89
CA ARG A 59 5.00 -17.00 17.90
C ARG A 59 3.46 -17.04 17.84
N LYS A 60 2.82 -16.27 16.96
CA LYS A 60 1.36 -16.12 16.91
C LYS A 60 0.74 -16.72 15.65
N ARG A 61 -0.58 -16.92 15.69
CA ARG A 61 -1.40 -17.53 14.62
C ARG A 61 -1.42 -16.74 13.30
N TYR A 62 -0.77 -15.58 13.22
CA TYR A 62 -0.69 -14.76 12.00
C TYR A 62 -0.14 -15.55 10.81
N TRP A 63 0.99 -16.26 10.99
CA TRP A 63 1.58 -17.06 9.92
C TRP A 63 0.71 -18.24 9.49
N LEU A 64 -0.10 -18.79 10.41
CA LEU A 64 -1.06 -19.83 10.08
C LEU A 64 -2.19 -19.29 9.21
N ILE A 65 -2.70 -18.10 9.51
CA ILE A 65 -3.73 -17.42 8.69
C ILE A 65 -3.17 -17.07 7.31
N ALA A 66 -1.95 -16.54 7.26
CA ALA A 66 -1.28 -16.24 6.01
C ALA A 66 -1.06 -17.51 5.17
N ALA A 67 -0.50 -18.56 5.76
CA ALA A 67 -0.23 -19.82 5.07
C ALA A 67 -1.51 -20.52 4.59
N SER A 68 -2.58 -20.53 5.40
CA SER A 68 -3.85 -21.11 4.99
C SER A 68 -4.50 -20.32 3.85
N ALA A 69 -4.45 -18.99 3.90
CA ALA A 69 -4.94 -18.14 2.81
C ALA A 69 -4.16 -18.40 1.51
N THR A 70 -2.81 -18.48 1.58
CA THR A 70 -1.98 -18.81 0.42
C THR A 70 -2.33 -20.19 -0.14
N ALA A 71 -2.48 -21.20 0.72
CA ALA A 71 -2.80 -22.56 0.30
C ALA A 71 -4.16 -22.62 -0.42
N VAL A 72 -5.18 -21.92 0.10
CA VAL A 72 -6.49 -21.82 -0.55
C VAL A 72 -6.37 -21.13 -1.92
N CYS A 73 -5.63 -20.02 -2.00
CA CYS A 73 -5.43 -19.31 -3.28
C CYS A 73 -4.70 -20.18 -4.31
N LEU A 74 -3.65 -20.89 -3.90
CA LEU A 74 -2.90 -21.79 -4.77
C LEU A 74 -3.72 -23.00 -5.21
N ALA A 75 -4.52 -23.58 -4.31
CA ALA A 75 -5.41 -24.68 -4.64
C ALA A 75 -6.48 -24.26 -5.67
N TRP A 76 -7.10 -23.09 -5.45
CA TRP A 76 -8.07 -22.52 -6.37
C TRP A 76 -7.44 -22.20 -7.74
N SER A 77 -6.28 -21.56 -7.73
CA SER A 77 -5.51 -21.23 -8.94
C SER A 77 -5.10 -22.49 -9.72
N SER A 78 -4.68 -23.54 -9.01
CA SER A 78 -4.36 -24.84 -9.63
C SER A 78 -5.58 -25.48 -10.28
N LEU A 79 -6.74 -25.44 -9.61
CA LEU A 79 -7.98 -25.99 -10.16
C LEU A 79 -8.40 -25.25 -11.44
N LEU A 80 -8.23 -23.94 -11.49
CA LEU A 80 -8.49 -23.15 -12.70
C LEU A 80 -7.55 -23.50 -13.84
N ILE A 81 -6.26 -23.65 -13.57
CA ILE A 81 -5.27 -24.10 -14.58
C ILE A 81 -5.68 -25.47 -15.13
N ILE A 82 -6.06 -26.42 -14.27
CA ILE A 82 -6.49 -27.76 -14.68
C ILE A 82 -7.78 -27.69 -15.52
N HIS A 83 -8.77 -26.91 -15.07
CA HIS A 83 -10.02 -26.70 -15.80
C HIS A 83 -9.79 -26.05 -17.17
N ARG A 84 -8.83 -25.12 -17.25
CA ARG A 84 -8.42 -24.47 -18.49
C ARG A 84 -7.78 -25.47 -19.46
N ALA A 85 -6.92 -26.33 -18.93
CA ALA A 85 -6.21 -27.34 -19.70
C ALA A 85 -7.12 -28.45 -20.24
N SER A 86 -8.17 -28.81 -19.51
CA SER A 86 -9.17 -29.77 -19.96
C SER A 86 -10.15 -29.22 -20.99
N GLY A 87 -10.19 -27.89 -21.17
CA GLY A 87 -11.06 -27.21 -22.14
C GLY A 87 -10.67 -27.40 -23.62
N PRO A 88 -11.47 -26.82 -24.54
CA PRO A 88 -11.21 -26.83 -25.99
C PRO A 88 -9.83 -26.27 -26.34
N ALA A 89 -9.21 -26.74 -27.43
CA ALA A 89 -7.86 -26.32 -27.83
C ALA A 89 -7.72 -24.79 -27.99
N GLU A 90 -8.75 -24.13 -28.51
CA GLU A 90 -8.84 -22.66 -28.67
C GLU A 90 -8.92 -21.90 -27.33
N ALA A 91 -9.19 -22.59 -26.23
CA ALA A 91 -9.24 -22.00 -24.89
C ALA A 91 -7.93 -22.22 -24.11
N ARG A 92 -6.97 -23.01 -24.60
CA ARG A 92 -5.74 -23.37 -23.87
C ARG A 92 -4.64 -22.31 -24.02
N HIS A 93 -4.95 -21.05 -23.73
CA HIS A 93 -4.00 -19.94 -23.79
C HIS A 93 -3.60 -19.46 -22.40
N ALA A 94 -2.29 -19.36 -22.15
CA ALA A 94 -1.74 -18.88 -20.88
C ALA A 94 -2.12 -17.42 -20.58
N THR A 95 -2.31 -16.58 -21.62
CA THR A 95 -2.71 -15.18 -21.46
C THR A 95 -4.12 -15.03 -20.87
N LEU A 96 -5.03 -15.95 -21.20
CA LEU A 96 -6.38 -15.93 -20.62
C LEU A 96 -6.40 -16.52 -19.21
N ALA A 97 -5.58 -17.53 -18.93
CA ALA A 97 -5.35 -17.96 -17.54
C ALA A 97 -4.75 -16.84 -16.68
N LEU A 98 -3.84 -16.03 -17.23
CA LEU A 98 -3.28 -14.85 -16.56
C LEU A 98 -4.38 -13.81 -16.25
N ASN A 99 -5.31 -13.57 -17.17
CA ASN A 99 -6.44 -12.67 -16.93
C ASN A 99 -7.34 -13.17 -15.78
N GLU A 100 -7.69 -14.45 -15.76
CA GLU A 100 -8.48 -15.06 -14.68
C GLU A 100 -7.77 -14.90 -13.33
N PHE A 101 -6.45 -15.05 -13.29
CA PHE A 101 -5.65 -14.88 -12.08
C PHE A 101 -5.66 -13.44 -11.59
N ILE A 102 -5.53 -12.47 -12.50
CA ILE A 102 -5.61 -11.04 -12.18
C ILE A 102 -6.99 -10.70 -11.58
N GLN A 103 -8.07 -11.25 -12.11
CA GLN A 103 -9.43 -11.06 -11.57
C GLN A 103 -9.57 -11.65 -10.17
N ILE A 104 -9.07 -12.86 -9.94
CA ILE A 104 -9.09 -13.49 -8.61
C ILE A 104 -8.29 -12.70 -7.59
N ILE A 105 -7.12 -12.21 -7.99
CA ILE A 105 -6.28 -11.35 -7.15
C ILE A 105 -7.04 -10.07 -6.81
N ALA A 106 -7.65 -9.42 -7.80
CA ALA A 106 -8.44 -8.20 -7.61
C ALA A 106 -9.60 -8.40 -6.62
N PHE A 107 -10.25 -9.56 -6.65
CA PHE A 107 -11.39 -9.88 -5.78
C PHE A 107 -10.97 -10.31 -4.37
N LEU A 108 -10.03 -11.26 -4.27
CA LEU A 108 -9.76 -12.00 -3.02
C LEU A 108 -8.66 -11.35 -2.15
N MET A 109 -7.64 -10.74 -2.76
CA MET A 109 -6.54 -10.11 -2.01
C MET A 109 -6.99 -8.95 -1.11
N PRO A 110 -7.98 -8.11 -1.47
CA PRO A 110 -8.57 -7.14 -0.55
C PRO A 110 -9.03 -7.74 0.78
N ILE A 111 -9.73 -8.87 0.71
CA ILE A 111 -10.32 -9.55 1.86
C ILE A 111 -9.22 -10.15 2.73
N ILE A 112 -8.27 -10.86 2.11
CA ILE A 112 -7.11 -11.44 2.81
C ILE A 112 -6.29 -10.33 3.49
N THR A 113 -6.04 -9.23 2.78
CA THR A 113 -5.31 -8.07 3.31
C THR A 113 -6.02 -7.46 4.52
N ALA A 114 -7.35 -7.33 4.48
CA ALA A 114 -8.13 -6.84 5.62
C ALA A 114 -8.04 -7.76 6.84
N VAL A 115 -8.09 -9.08 6.63
CA VAL A 115 -7.94 -10.06 7.72
C VAL A 115 -6.55 -9.98 8.35
N LEU A 116 -5.50 -9.94 7.52
CA LEU A 116 -4.12 -9.84 8.00
C LEU A 116 -3.84 -8.50 8.69
N ALA A 117 -4.35 -7.40 8.13
CA ALA A 117 -4.28 -6.06 8.71
C ALA A 117 -4.98 -5.99 10.07
N SER A 118 -6.17 -6.58 10.20
CA SER A 118 -6.86 -6.65 11.48
C SER A 118 -6.06 -7.45 12.50
N ARG A 119 -5.53 -8.62 12.10
CA ARG A 119 -4.75 -9.49 13.00
C ARG A 119 -3.44 -8.86 13.46
N ILE A 120 -2.73 -8.14 12.60
CA ILE A 120 -1.48 -7.46 12.98
C ILE A 120 -1.73 -6.30 13.97
N VAL A 121 -2.92 -5.69 13.94
CA VAL A 121 -3.32 -4.66 14.90
C VAL A 121 -3.77 -5.29 16.23
N THR A 122 -4.58 -6.35 16.22
CA THR A 122 -5.06 -6.99 17.46
C THR A 122 -3.95 -7.68 18.26
N VAL A 123 -2.90 -8.16 17.59
CA VAL A 123 -1.73 -8.78 18.25
C VAL A 123 -1.06 -7.82 19.24
N ASP A 124 -1.18 -6.51 19.01
CA ASP A 124 -0.58 -5.48 19.84
C ASP A 124 -1.42 -5.08 21.06
N THR A 125 -2.73 -5.34 21.02
CA THR A 125 -3.65 -5.06 22.14
C THR A 125 -3.67 -6.19 23.15
N GLU A 126 -3.36 -7.43 22.74
CA GLU A 126 -3.50 -8.64 23.57
C GLU A 126 -2.50 -8.78 24.74
N GLU A 127 -1.43 -7.99 24.83
CA GLU A 127 -0.34 -8.25 25.81
C GLU A 127 0.20 -7.03 26.56
N ARG A 128 -0.48 -5.86 26.55
CA ARG A 128 0.11 -4.58 27.01
C ARG A 128 1.45 -4.23 26.33
N MET A 129 1.86 -4.97 25.30
CA MET A 129 3.09 -4.77 24.53
C MET A 129 3.14 -3.37 23.89
N GLY A 130 1.97 -2.82 23.55
CA GLY A 130 1.87 -1.41 23.13
C GLY A 130 2.33 -0.43 24.20
N GLN A 131 1.99 -0.65 25.46
CA GLN A 131 2.45 0.20 26.57
C GLN A 131 3.95 0.00 26.85
N LEU A 132 4.46 -1.22 26.72
CA LEU A 132 5.90 -1.53 26.81
C LEU A 132 6.72 -0.86 25.70
N MET A 133 6.23 -0.84 24.45
CA MET A 133 6.93 -0.16 23.35
C MET A 133 6.82 1.36 23.40
N THR A 134 5.69 1.89 23.89
CA THR A 134 5.57 3.32 24.20
C THR A 134 6.52 3.71 25.33
N ALA A 135 6.69 2.85 26.35
CA ALA A 135 7.67 3.04 27.41
C ALA A 135 9.14 2.94 26.93
N LEU A 136 9.39 2.24 25.82
CA LEU A 136 10.70 2.18 25.14
C LEU A 136 10.94 3.38 24.19
N GLY A 137 10.03 4.36 24.14
CA GLY A 137 10.21 5.60 23.37
C GLY A 137 10.00 5.46 21.86
N GLN A 138 9.39 4.38 21.39
CA GLN A 138 9.16 4.17 19.96
C GLN A 138 7.95 4.98 19.47
N SER A 139 8.14 5.79 18.43
CA SER A 139 7.05 6.61 17.88
C SER A 139 5.92 5.72 17.30
N PRO A 140 4.63 6.08 17.53
CA PRO A 140 3.49 5.34 16.99
C PRO A 140 3.53 5.19 15.45
N LEU A 141 3.97 6.23 14.74
CA LEU A 141 4.22 6.23 13.30
C LEU A 141 5.26 5.18 12.83
N THR A 142 6.37 5.02 13.56
CA THR A 142 7.40 4.03 13.20
C THR A 142 6.83 2.60 13.29
N ARG A 143 5.97 2.34 14.27
CA ARG A 143 5.30 1.04 14.44
C ARG A 143 4.28 0.79 13.33
N TYR A 144 3.48 1.79 12.98
CA TYR A 144 2.55 1.71 11.85
C TYR A 144 3.29 1.37 10.54
N ARG A 145 4.40 2.06 10.25
CA ARG A 145 5.23 1.80 9.07
C ARG A 145 5.81 0.38 9.06
N GLY A 146 6.29 -0.11 10.21
CA GLY A 146 6.78 -1.49 10.34
C GLY A 146 5.72 -2.52 10.00
N LYS A 147 4.49 -2.35 10.52
CA LYS A 147 3.35 -3.22 10.20
C LYS A 147 2.96 -3.17 8.73
N LEU A 148 2.93 -1.97 8.16
CA LEU A 148 2.59 -1.76 6.76
C LEU A 148 3.54 -2.53 5.85
N VAL A 149 4.85 -2.45 6.10
CA VAL A 149 5.86 -3.19 5.34
C VAL A 149 5.65 -4.70 5.46
N ILE A 150 5.34 -5.22 6.66
CA ILE A 150 5.10 -6.66 6.86
C ILE A 150 3.87 -7.10 6.05
N VAL A 151 2.75 -6.38 6.14
CA VAL A 151 1.52 -6.72 5.41
C VAL A 151 1.79 -6.71 3.90
N ILE A 152 2.41 -5.65 3.37
CA ILE A 152 2.76 -5.54 1.95
C ILE A 152 3.63 -6.71 1.52
N LEU A 153 4.72 -7.00 2.23
CA LEU A 153 5.64 -8.07 1.86
C LEU A 153 4.94 -9.44 1.89
N THR A 154 4.08 -9.69 2.88
CA THR A 154 3.33 -10.95 2.95
C THR A 154 2.39 -11.13 1.76
N ILE A 155 1.62 -10.11 1.40
CA ILE A 155 0.69 -10.18 0.26
C ILE A 155 1.46 -10.29 -1.06
N LEU A 156 2.54 -9.51 -1.25
CA LEU A 156 3.38 -9.61 -2.45
C LEU A 156 3.98 -11.02 -2.60
N CYS A 157 4.41 -11.66 -1.52
CA CYS A 157 4.87 -13.06 -1.57
C CYS A 157 3.74 -14.02 -1.97
N MET A 158 2.51 -13.81 -1.51
CA MET A 158 1.35 -14.61 -1.93
C MET A 158 1.07 -14.45 -3.41
N GLU A 159 0.98 -13.21 -3.89
CA GLU A 159 0.72 -12.88 -5.28
C GLU A 159 1.83 -13.42 -6.20
N ALA A 160 3.09 -13.23 -5.81
CA ALA A 160 4.24 -13.79 -6.53
C ALA A 160 4.17 -15.32 -6.62
N SER A 161 3.71 -16.00 -5.56
CA SER A 161 3.53 -17.47 -5.57
C SER A 161 2.45 -17.91 -6.58
N ILE A 162 1.37 -17.14 -6.71
CA ILE A 162 0.30 -17.41 -7.69
C ILE A 162 0.80 -17.21 -9.12
N PHE A 163 1.54 -16.13 -9.38
CA PHE A 163 2.13 -15.89 -10.71
C PHE A 163 3.22 -16.92 -11.04
N ALA A 164 4.04 -17.31 -10.07
CA ALA A 164 5.04 -18.35 -10.22
C ALA A 164 4.40 -19.70 -10.54
N LEU A 165 3.30 -20.05 -9.86
CA LEU A 165 2.53 -21.25 -10.18
C LEU A 165 2.10 -21.27 -11.65
N LEU A 166 1.50 -20.19 -12.16
CA LEU A 166 1.11 -20.11 -13.57
C LEU A 166 2.31 -20.25 -14.51
N SER A 167 3.41 -19.54 -14.21
CA SER A 167 4.61 -19.52 -15.06
C SER A 167 5.27 -20.90 -15.15
N VAL A 168 5.31 -21.65 -14.06
CA VAL A 168 5.91 -22.99 -14.00
C VAL A 168 5.00 -24.04 -14.62
N LEU A 169 3.69 -23.94 -14.36
CA LEU A 169 2.73 -24.99 -14.73
C LEU A 169 2.11 -24.80 -16.12
N ALA A 170 2.20 -23.60 -16.71
CA ALA A 170 1.65 -23.33 -18.04
C ALA A 170 2.25 -24.27 -19.09
N GLY A 171 3.58 -24.42 -19.14
CA GLY A 171 4.24 -25.27 -20.13
C GLY A 171 3.98 -26.77 -19.93
N SER A 172 3.93 -27.26 -18.68
CA SER A 172 3.82 -28.69 -18.38
C SER A 172 2.40 -29.25 -18.54
N ILE A 173 1.38 -28.39 -18.38
CA ILE A 173 -0.03 -28.77 -18.47
C ILE A 173 -0.60 -28.59 -19.90
N GLY A 174 0.23 -28.12 -20.84
CA GLY A 174 -0.17 -27.98 -22.24
C GLY A 174 -0.94 -26.70 -22.53
N LEU A 175 -0.75 -25.65 -21.71
CA LEU A 175 -1.18 -24.30 -22.06
C LEU A 175 -0.20 -23.73 -23.10
N THR A 176 -0.76 -23.15 -24.16
CA THR A 176 0.04 -22.45 -25.17
C THR A 176 0.52 -21.13 -24.58
N VAL A 177 1.84 -20.97 -24.51
CA VAL A 177 2.50 -19.74 -24.07
C VAL A 177 2.88 -18.95 -25.32
N THR A 178 2.21 -17.82 -25.54
CA THR A 178 2.48 -16.90 -26.66
C THR A 178 3.37 -15.74 -26.22
N ASP A 179 3.98 -15.01 -27.16
CA ASP A 179 4.76 -13.80 -26.85
C ASP A 179 3.92 -12.72 -26.13
N SER A 180 2.61 -12.72 -26.37
CA SER A 180 1.62 -11.89 -25.68
C SER A 180 1.65 -12.08 -24.16
N TYR A 181 1.85 -13.33 -23.68
CA TYR A 181 1.98 -13.64 -22.25
C TYR A 181 3.17 -12.91 -21.62
N TRP A 182 4.36 -13.00 -22.24
CA TRP A 182 5.58 -12.38 -21.73
C TRP A 182 5.56 -10.86 -21.79
N ARG A 183 4.80 -10.27 -22.71
CA ARG A 183 4.58 -8.82 -22.77
C ARG A 183 3.56 -8.32 -21.73
N THR A 184 2.61 -9.17 -21.35
CA THR A 184 1.54 -8.82 -20.40
C THR A 184 1.95 -9.01 -18.95
N LEU A 185 2.80 -10.01 -18.67
CA LEU A 185 3.18 -10.39 -17.31
C LEU A 185 3.88 -9.27 -16.51
N PRO A 186 4.92 -8.57 -17.02
CA PRO A 186 5.61 -7.54 -16.23
C PRO A 186 4.73 -6.33 -15.87
N PRO A 187 3.96 -5.73 -16.80
CA PRO A 187 3.02 -4.67 -16.45
C PRO A 187 1.95 -5.13 -15.45
N ALA A 188 1.44 -6.36 -15.58
CA ALA A 188 0.47 -6.91 -14.63
C ALA A 188 1.04 -7.02 -13.21
N LEU A 189 2.28 -7.50 -13.07
CA LEU A 189 2.96 -7.57 -11.76
C LEU A 189 3.12 -6.18 -11.13
N VAL A 190 3.47 -5.16 -11.92
CA VAL A 190 3.58 -3.78 -11.42
C VAL A 190 2.23 -3.26 -10.94
N VAL A 191 1.17 -3.43 -11.73
CA VAL A 191 -0.19 -3.01 -11.38
C VAL A 191 -0.67 -3.67 -10.10
N VAL A 192 -0.47 -4.99 -9.98
CA VAL A 192 -0.84 -5.76 -8.79
C VAL A 192 -0.05 -5.28 -7.57
N ALA A 193 1.27 -5.08 -7.70
CA ALA A 193 2.08 -4.56 -6.60
C ALA A 193 1.65 -3.16 -6.15
N CYS A 194 1.32 -2.27 -7.09
CA CYS A 194 0.78 -0.94 -6.77
C CYS A 194 -0.58 -1.02 -6.06
N SER A 195 -1.46 -1.92 -6.51
CA SER A 195 -2.75 -2.16 -5.85
C SER A 195 -2.55 -2.70 -4.42
N THR A 196 -1.67 -3.68 -4.24
CA THR A 196 -1.33 -4.25 -2.94
C THR A 196 -0.82 -3.20 -1.97
N LEU A 197 0.02 -2.28 -2.45
CA LEU A 197 0.50 -1.14 -1.68
C LEU A 197 -0.66 -0.24 -1.21
N ALA A 198 -1.57 0.14 -2.12
CA ALA A 198 -2.71 1.00 -1.81
C ALA A 198 -3.70 0.33 -0.84
N ILE A 199 -4.08 -0.91 -1.13
CA ILE A 199 -5.02 -1.70 -0.33
C ILE A 199 -4.45 -1.94 1.07
N SER A 200 -3.18 -2.33 1.18
CA SER A 200 -2.53 -2.57 2.49
C SER A 200 -2.51 -1.31 3.34
N ALA A 201 -2.19 -0.15 2.75
CA ALA A 201 -2.19 1.12 3.46
C ALA A 201 -3.58 1.50 3.97
N VAL A 202 -4.60 1.39 3.12
CA VAL A 202 -5.98 1.72 3.49
C VAL A 202 -6.50 0.74 4.54
N GLN A 203 -6.34 -0.56 4.33
CA GLN A 203 -6.85 -1.60 5.25
C GLN A 203 -6.18 -1.59 6.61
N LEU A 204 -4.87 -1.33 6.66
CA LEU A 204 -4.16 -1.17 7.93
C LEU A 204 -4.61 0.10 8.66
N THR A 205 -4.89 1.17 7.93
CA THR A 205 -5.41 2.42 8.50
C THR A 205 -6.80 2.20 9.08
N LEU A 206 -7.72 1.58 8.33
CA LEU A 206 -9.05 1.23 8.85
C LEU A 206 -8.95 0.33 10.09
N SER A 207 -8.07 -0.66 10.08
CA SER A 207 -7.87 -1.56 11.23
C SER A 207 -7.29 -0.85 12.45
N THR A 208 -6.59 0.27 12.26
CA THR A 208 -6.01 1.10 13.34
C THR A 208 -7.02 2.12 13.86
N CYS A 209 -7.87 2.65 12.99
CA CYS A 209 -8.89 3.64 13.36
C CYS A 209 -10.15 3.02 13.97
N PHE A 210 -10.49 1.77 13.60
CA PHE A 210 -11.70 1.08 14.06
C PHE A 210 -11.36 -0.22 14.80
N ASP A 211 -11.81 -0.34 16.05
CA ASP A 211 -11.63 -1.57 16.84
C ASP A 211 -12.48 -2.76 16.34
N LYS A 212 -13.54 -2.47 15.58
CA LYS A 212 -14.44 -3.50 15.03
C LYS A 212 -13.86 -4.08 13.75
N GLN A 213 -13.29 -5.29 13.86
CA GLN A 213 -12.76 -6.06 12.71
C GLN A 213 -13.74 -6.17 11.53
N GLY A 214 -15.05 -6.26 11.80
CA GLY A 214 -16.08 -6.38 10.77
C GLY A 214 -16.17 -5.17 9.83
N ILE A 215 -15.75 -3.97 10.27
CA ILE A 215 -15.79 -2.75 9.43
C ILE A 215 -14.72 -2.83 8.35
N GLY A 216 -13.47 -3.13 8.71
CA GLY A 216 -12.38 -3.27 7.73
C GLY A 216 -12.66 -4.38 6.72
N LEU A 217 -13.15 -5.52 7.19
CA LEU A 217 -13.51 -6.65 6.34
C LEU A 217 -14.69 -6.31 5.39
N GLY A 218 -15.74 -5.67 5.91
CA GLY A 218 -16.90 -5.28 5.12
C GLY A 218 -16.54 -4.26 4.04
N VAL A 219 -15.72 -3.25 4.37
CA VAL A 219 -15.20 -2.27 3.41
C VAL A 219 -14.34 -2.93 2.35
N ALA A 220 -13.50 -3.91 2.72
CA ALA A 220 -12.71 -4.68 1.75
C ALA A 220 -13.58 -5.45 0.76
N ALA A 221 -14.58 -6.17 1.28
CA ALA A 221 -15.46 -7.01 0.47
C ALA A 221 -16.35 -6.17 -0.46
N ILE A 222 -16.99 -5.13 0.08
CA ILE A 222 -17.83 -4.22 -0.71
C ILE A 222 -16.97 -3.45 -1.71
N GLY A 223 -15.82 -2.94 -1.29
CA GLY A 223 -14.88 -2.22 -2.15
C GLY A 223 -14.36 -3.07 -3.31
N GLY A 224 -13.98 -4.31 -3.04
CA GLY A 224 -13.56 -5.28 -4.07
C GLY A 224 -14.68 -5.62 -5.06
N LEU A 225 -15.88 -5.93 -4.55
CA LEU A 225 -17.05 -6.24 -5.40
C LEU A 225 -17.47 -5.06 -6.29
N ILE A 226 -17.50 -3.85 -5.74
CA ILE A 226 -17.82 -2.64 -6.50
C ILE A 226 -16.74 -2.41 -7.56
N ALA A 227 -15.47 -2.45 -7.17
CA ALA A 227 -14.34 -2.25 -8.08
C ALA A 227 -14.35 -3.21 -9.28
N GLU A 228 -14.71 -4.48 -9.04
CA GLU A 228 -14.79 -5.52 -10.07
C GLU A 228 -16.04 -5.40 -10.95
N SER A 229 -17.17 -4.94 -10.41
CA SER A 229 -18.43 -4.78 -11.17
C SER A 229 -18.47 -3.52 -12.04
N LEU A 230 -17.72 -2.47 -11.70
CA LEU A 230 -17.69 -1.19 -12.42
C LEU A 230 -17.31 -1.30 -13.91
N PRO A 231 -16.28 -2.08 -14.30
CA PRO A 231 -15.96 -2.32 -15.71
C PRO A 231 -17.12 -2.92 -16.50
N TYR A 232 -17.88 -3.86 -15.93
CA TYR A 232 -19.03 -4.49 -16.58
C TYR A 232 -20.22 -3.54 -16.75
N ALA A 233 -20.32 -2.52 -15.89
CA ALA A 233 -21.33 -1.48 -15.97
C ALA A 233 -20.96 -0.30 -16.91
N TYR A 234 -19.87 -0.41 -17.69
CA TYR A 234 -19.30 0.68 -18.52
C TYR A 234 -18.82 1.91 -17.72
N LEU A 235 -18.67 1.77 -16.40
CA LEU A 235 -18.21 2.82 -15.47
C LEU A 235 -16.76 2.59 -15.01
N GLY A 236 -15.96 1.82 -15.76
CA GLY A 236 -14.58 1.44 -15.37
C GLY A 236 -13.64 2.62 -15.07
N LYS A 237 -13.93 3.83 -15.58
CA LYS A 237 -13.17 5.06 -15.23
C LYS A 237 -13.27 5.40 -13.74
N PHE A 238 -14.38 5.06 -13.08
CA PHE A 238 -14.57 5.32 -11.66
C PHE A 238 -13.83 4.30 -10.77
N SER A 239 -13.36 3.18 -11.30
CA SER A 239 -12.58 2.20 -10.55
C SER A 239 -11.25 2.78 -10.04
N TRP A 240 -10.70 3.78 -10.74
CA TRP A 240 -9.51 4.53 -10.29
C TRP A 240 -9.69 5.27 -8.97
N LEU A 241 -10.94 5.59 -8.59
CA LEU A 241 -11.25 6.28 -7.33
C LEU A 241 -11.25 5.34 -6.12
N LEU A 242 -11.08 4.04 -6.31
CA LEU A 242 -11.09 3.07 -5.22
C LEU A 242 -9.71 2.42 -5.13
N PRO A 243 -9.14 2.22 -3.93
CA PRO A 243 -7.86 1.52 -3.79
C PRO A 243 -7.96 0.08 -4.30
N TRP A 244 -9.15 -0.53 -4.21
CA TRP A 244 -9.47 -1.86 -4.73
C TRP A 244 -9.69 -1.89 -6.25
N GLY A 245 -9.91 -0.73 -6.88
CA GLY A 245 -10.20 -0.62 -8.31
C GLY A 245 -8.99 -0.38 -9.20
N ILE A 246 -7.78 -0.30 -8.63
CA ILE A 246 -6.53 -0.11 -9.39
C ILE A 246 -6.31 -1.28 -10.36
N VAL A 247 -6.46 -2.53 -9.90
CA VAL A 247 -6.28 -3.71 -10.77
C VAL A 247 -7.30 -3.74 -11.92
N PRO A 248 -8.62 -3.69 -11.70
CA PRO A 248 -9.59 -3.72 -12.79
C PRO A 248 -9.51 -2.50 -13.73
N ALA A 249 -9.03 -1.35 -13.25
CA ALA A 249 -8.89 -0.15 -14.07
C ALA A 249 -7.60 -0.12 -14.92
N ALA A 250 -6.53 -0.76 -14.43
CA ALA A 250 -5.23 -0.79 -15.07
C ALA A 250 -4.91 -2.14 -15.71
N THR A 251 -5.91 -2.98 -15.98
CA THR A 251 -5.69 -4.29 -16.61
C THR A 251 -5.01 -4.11 -17.97
N PRO A 252 -3.86 -4.77 -18.22
CA PRO A 252 -3.14 -4.63 -19.50
C PRO A 252 -3.84 -5.32 -20.68
N ILE A 253 -4.94 -6.02 -20.43
CA ILE A 253 -5.73 -6.79 -21.39
C ILE A 253 -6.97 -6.00 -21.75
N ASP A 254 -7.18 -5.74 -23.05
CA ASP A 254 -8.43 -5.15 -23.52
C ASP A 254 -9.45 -6.28 -23.66
N THR A 255 -10.32 -6.44 -22.67
CA THR A 255 -11.30 -7.53 -22.62
C THR A 255 -12.30 -7.47 -23.78
N VAL A 256 -12.67 -6.27 -24.24
CA VAL A 256 -13.65 -6.06 -25.32
C VAL A 256 -13.04 -6.37 -26.68
N ALA A 257 -11.82 -5.91 -26.93
CA ALA A 257 -11.09 -6.26 -28.14
C ALA A 257 -10.68 -7.75 -28.13
N SER A 258 -10.38 -8.31 -26.95
CA SER A 258 -10.00 -9.71 -26.78
C SER A 258 -11.14 -10.68 -27.08
N TYR A 259 -12.40 -10.31 -26.82
CA TYR A 259 -13.56 -11.11 -27.22
C TYR A 259 -13.67 -11.28 -28.74
N LYS A 260 -13.29 -10.25 -29.52
CA LYS A 260 -13.25 -10.31 -30.98
C LYS A 260 -12.02 -11.06 -31.49
N SER A 261 -10.83 -10.74 -30.98
CA SER A 261 -9.57 -11.35 -31.44
C SER A 261 -9.45 -12.83 -31.07
N MET A 262 -10.03 -13.25 -29.95
CA MET A 262 -10.04 -14.66 -29.54
C MET A 262 -10.91 -15.53 -30.46
N ARG A 263 -11.94 -14.95 -31.09
CA ARG A 263 -12.78 -15.64 -32.09
C ARG A 263 -12.14 -15.69 -33.48
N GLU A 264 -11.24 -14.77 -33.79
CA GLU A 264 -10.66 -14.62 -35.14
C GLU A 264 -9.22 -15.14 -35.26
N GLY A 265 -8.43 -15.10 -34.17
CA GLY A 265 -6.99 -15.41 -34.22
C GLY A 265 -6.44 -16.15 -33.00
N GLY A 266 -7.27 -16.50 -32.02
CA GLY A 266 -6.86 -17.30 -30.85
C GLY A 266 -5.88 -16.60 -29.90
N ASP A 267 -5.73 -15.27 -29.95
CA ASP A 267 -4.88 -14.53 -29.00
C ASP A 267 -5.61 -13.31 -28.42
N MET A 268 -5.20 -12.92 -27.21
CA MET A 268 -5.71 -11.74 -26.52
C MET A 268 -5.05 -10.46 -27.04
N THR A 269 -5.85 -9.43 -27.21
CA THR A 269 -5.35 -8.10 -27.58
C THR A 269 -4.96 -7.33 -26.33
N LEU A 270 -3.69 -6.91 -26.28
CA LEU A 270 -3.22 -6.00 -25.23
C LEU A 270 -3.73 -4.59 -25.51
N VAL A 271 -3.91 -3.82 -24.43
CA VAL A 271 -4.05 -2.37 -24.53
C VAL A 271 -2.81 -1.80 -25.21
N SER A 272 -2.99 -0.81 -26.08
CA SER A 272 -1.92 -0.21 -26.89
C SER A 272 -0.75 0.38 -26.07
N GLN A 273 -0.97 0.70 -24.79
CA GLN A 273 0.06 1.22 -23.89
C GLN A 273 -0.08 0.64 -22.46
N PRO A 274 0.37 -0.60 -22.19
CA PRO A 274 0.20 -1.23 -20.88
C PRO A 274 1.09 -0.58 -19.80
N TRP A 275 2.24 -0.02 -20.18
CA TRP A 275 3.16 0.66 -19.27
C TRP A 275 2.65 2.03 -18.80
N THR A 276 1.86 2.75 -19.61
CA THR A 276 1.28 4.02 -19.18
C THR A 276 0.18 3.79 -18.15
N LEU A 277 -0.61 2.73 -18.30
CA LEU A 277 -1.57 2.29 -17.29
C LEU A 277 -0.87 1.87 -15.99
N ALA A 278 0.24 1.13 -16.08
CA ALA A 278 1.04 0.79 -14.90
C ALA A 278 1.61 2.03 -14.19
N ALA A 279 2.09 3.03 -14.95
CA ALA A 279 2.55 4.30 -14.38
C ALA A 279 1.41 5.06 -13.68
N LEU A 280 0.20 5.07 -14.26
CA LEU A 280 -0.97 5.69 -13.64
C LEU A 280 -1.40 4.94 -12.36
N ALA A 281 -1.35 3.60 -12.38
CA ALA A 281 -1.55 2.77 -11.19
C ALA A 281 -0.56 3.10 -10.06
N ALA A 282 0.71 3.32 -10.39
CA ALA A 282 1.70 3.75 -9.42
C ALA A 282 1.35 5.12 -8.81
N LEU A 283 0.95 6.10 -9.62
CA LEU A 283 0.54 7.42 -9.12
C LEU A 283 -0.67 7.35 -8.19
N VAL A 284 -1.71 6.60 -8.59
CA VAL A 284 -2.93 6.42 -7.78
C VAL A 284 -2.62 5.68 -6.49
N ALA A 285 -1.78 4.64 -6.54
CA ALA A 285 -1.35 3.91 -5.35
C ALA A 285 -0.60 4.82 -4.36
N VAL A 286 0.34 5.64 -4.86
CA VAL A 286 1.04 6.62 -4.04
C VAL A 286 0.04 7.59 -3.41
N GLY A 287 -0.92 8.11 -4.18
CA GLY A 287 -1.99 8.98 -3.66
C GLY A 287 -2.74 8.36 -2.48
N TRP A 288 -3.17 7.10 -2.62
CA TRP A 288 -3.84 6.36 -1.54
C TRP A 288 -2.95 6.12 -0.32
N THR A 289 -1.67 5.80 -0.52
CA THR A 289 -0.74 5.62 0.61
C THR A 289 -0.48 6.91 1.38
N VAL A 290 -0.36 8.05 0.67
CA VAL A 290 -0.20 9.36 1.29
C VAL A 290 -1.46 9.73 2.07
N ALA A 291 -2.65 9.54 1.48
CA ALA A 291 -3.91 9.79 2.17
C ALA A 291 -4.04 8.96 3.46
N ALA A 292 -3.74 7.65 3.39
CA ALA A 292 -3.73 6.76 4.55
C ALA A 292 -2.75 7.23 5.64
N HIS A 293 -1.54 7.63 5.24
CA HIS A 293 -0.53 8.15 6.16
C HIS A 293 -0.98 9.47 6.82
N LEU A 294 -1.60 10.39 6.06
CA LEU A 294 -2.12 11.66 6.60
C LEU A 294 -3.22 11.44 7.63
N VAL A 295 -4.10 10.45 7.42
CA VAL A 295 -5.14 10.09 8.39
C VAL A 295 -4.53 9.63 9.72
N ILE A 296 -3.48 8.81 9.68
CA ILE A 296 -2.78 8.37 10.89
C ILE A 296 -2.09 9.53 11.60
N VAL A 297 -1.39 10.40 10.88
CA VAL A 297 -0.75 11.60 11.45
C VAL A 297 -1.79 12.51 12.11
N HIS A 298 -2.93 12.73 11.44
CA HIS A 298 -4.02 13.53 11.98
C HIS A 298 -4.60 12.90 13.26
N GLN A 299 -4.81 11.58 13.26
CA GLN A 299 -5.29 10.86 14.44
C GLN A 299 -4.30 10.97 15.62
N GLU A 300 -2.98 10.94 15.36
CA GLU A 300 -1.95 11.11 16.39
C GLU A 300 -1.92 12.53 16.96
N ASN A 301 -2.14 13.56 16.13
CA ASN A 301 -2.12 14.96 16.57
C ASN A 301 -3.36 15.36 17.40
N HIS A 302 -4.47 14.62 17.28
CA HIS A 302 -5.73 14.91 17.97
C HIS A 302 -6.09 13.90 19.07
N ARG A 303 -5.13 13.07 19.49
CA ARG A 303 -5.23 12.19 20.68
C ARG A 303 -4.60 12.87 21.88
#